data_AF-A0A660WC35-F1
#
_entry.id   AF-A0A660WC35-F1
#
_cell.length_a   1.000
_cell.length_b   1.000
_cell.length_c   1.000
_cell.angle_alpha   90.00
_cell.angle_beta   90.00
_cell.angle_gamma   90.00
#
_symmetry.space_group_name_H-M   'P 1'
#
loop_
_entity.id
_entity.type
_entity.pdbx_description
1 polymer ?
#
loop_
_entity_poly.entity_id
_entity_poly.type
_entity_poly.pdbx_seq_one_letter_code
_entity_poly.pdbx_strand_id
1 'polypeptide(L)'
;SWLDVDYGKYLQEFFLKNFKIVAIIESKLERWFEYADVNTCIVILEKCRSESGRKKNLVKFVQLNKPLKDFIDLQNEGERWKSVNKLVRLIENKKKYYEDERIRIYPIEQERLWKEGFDEDSGKYKGSKWGKYLRAPEIFFTILEKGKDLFVPLKEVADVRRGFTTGANEFFYLTEEDIKRWGIEREFWMHPLRKEEPPLAKVWKDKGGEYFKKSQYIEDFSLKEVLRDDRFVYWIPNYVIKSPRECKSIVINPEDLKYRVLMIHRDKEELKGTNMLKYIEWGEERGFHKRPTCASRKRWYDLPKLPQANILFRQFFDVTFNFPLKTDDTPTDHTFYYLCLKDKKLSKVAAALLNSTIYNMIVELYGRTIMGQGVLINYGPEMKPLPIINLGAFSKSQIKKLEKTFNKLSQRPIDSVFEEIDANIPEQVSLDKVKPDRRELDEIVMGEILGLTEEEQLEVYKAVVDLVKSRLEKARSVPKQAKRKRVDIGALAESILREIDTSDLKKFPDDYIEGEECREIEVPEGKPEAGSDLHGFFVKIGDSRIECGSQVEAKYIEYAVMNGNARIRIPKDERAIKNAVECYDSAFNKLKKDVSIYTRKTIKNNKLREKVEAVVLRKITKH
;
A
#
# COMPACT_ATOMS: atom_id res chain seq x y z
N SER A 1 -2.45 10.86 9.91
CA SER A 1 -2.99 9.49 9.95
C SER A 1 -4.10 9.28 10.96
N TRP A 2 -3.92 9.62 12.24
CA TRP A 2 -4.96 9.41 13.28
C TRP A 2 -6.26 10.20 13.07
N LEU A 3 -6.24 11.27 12.25
CA LEU A 3 -7.44 12.04 11.90
C LEU A 3 -8.40 11.29 10.97
N ASP A 4 -7.91 10.30 10.20
CA ASP A 4 -8.61 9.76 9.04
C ASP A 4 -8.70 8.22 8.98
N VAL A 5 -7.96 7.50 9.83
CA VAL A 5 -7.82 6.04 9.78
C VAL A 5 -8.46 5.39 11.02
N ASP A 6 -9.04 4.20 10.86
CA ASP A 6 -9.82 3.48 11.89
C ASP A 6 -9.16 3.38 13.28
N TYR A 7 -7.85 3.17 13.37
CA TYR A 7 -7.17 3.11 14.68
C TYR A 7 -7.14 4.47 15.40
N GLY A 8 -7.31 5.57 14.67
CA GLY A 8 -7.33 6.93 15.19
C GLY A 8 -8.59 7.26 15.99
N LYS A 9 -9.67 6.47 15.85
CA LYS A 9 -10.93 6.71 16.57
C LYS A 9 -10.78 6.74 18.09
N TYR A 10 -9.88 5.91 18.65
CA TYR A 10 -9.64 5.88 20.09
C TYR A 10 -8.97 7.16 20.58
N LEU A 11 -8.07 7.73 19.77
CA LEU A 11 -7.42 9.00 20.08
C LEU A 11 -8.40 10.17 19.95
N GLN A 12 -9.23 10.17 18.91
CA GLN A 12 -10.32 11.13 18.76
C GLN A 12 -11.26 11.08 19.98
N GLU A 13 -11.75 9.89 20.34
CA GLU A 13 -12.62 9.68 21.49
C GLU A 13 -11.96 10.18 22.79
N PHE A 14 -10.69 9.84 23.00
CA PHE A 14 -9.92 10.30 24.15
C PHE A 14 -9.84 11.83 24.21
N PHE A 15 -9.59 12.49 23.08
CA PHE A 15 -9.56 13.96 23.03
C PHE A 15 -10.93 14.57 23.33
N LEU A 16 -12.00 14.09 22.69
CA LEU A 16 -13.36 14.61 22.90
C LEU A 16 -13.84 14.43 24.35
N LYS A 17 -13.44 13.33 25.01
CA LYS A 17 -13.84 13.03 26.40
C LYS A 17 -13.07 13.81 27.47
N ASN A 18 -11.85 14.27 27.18
CA ASN A 18 -10.95 14.78 28.23
C ASN A 18 -10.46 16.22 28.01
N PHE A 19 -10.57 16.75 26.78
CA PHE A 19 -9.96 18.02 26.41
C PHE A 19 -10.93 18.91 25.64
N LYS A 20 -10.74 20.21 25.75
CA LYS A 20 -11.12 21.14 24.67
C LYS A 20 -10.02 21.09 23.63
N ILE A 21 -10.37 20.77 22.39
CA ILE A 21 -9.42 20.81 21.28
C ILE A 21 -9.40 22.25 20.78
N VAL A 22 -8.31 22.96 21.02
CA VAL A 22 -8.19 24.38 20.65
C VAL A 22 -7.95 24.50 19.14
N ALA A 23 -6.92 23.82 18.64
CA ALA A 23 -6.58 23.86 17.23
C ALA A 23 -5.91 22.56 16.77
N ILE A 24 -6.13 22.22 15.50
CA ILE A 24 -5.40 21.20 14.75
C ILE A 24 -4.86 21.89 13.51
N ILE A 25 -3.53 21.90 13.34
CA ILE A 25 -2.84 22.67 12.29
C ILE A 25 -2.06 21.73 11.38
N GLU A 26 -2.26 21.83 10.07
CA GLU A 26 -1.50 21.08 9.04
C GLU A 26 -0.98 22.03 7.96
N SER A 27 0.18 21.74 7.37
CA SER A 27 0.64 22.43 6.16
C SER A 27 0.08 21.79 4.89
N LYS A 28 -0.39 22.62 3.95
CA LYS A 28 -0.81 22.22 2.60
C LYS A 28 0.39 21.92 1.70
N LEU A 29 1.49 22.65 1.86
CA LEU A 29 2.61 22.65 0.90
C LEU A 29 3.79 21.78 1.30
N GLU A 30 4.14 21.75 2.59
CA GLU A 30 5.41 21.17 3.04
C GLU A 30 5.21 20.06 4.06
N ARG A 31 6.21 19.19 4.15
CA ARG A 31 6.38 18.33 5.32
C ARG A 31 7.31 19.03 6.28
N TRP A 32 6.90 19.17 7.53
CA TRP A 32 7.77 19.72 8.57
C TRP A 32 8.91 18.78 8.97
N PHE A 33 8.78 17.49 8.66
CA PHE A 33 9.81 16.48 8.92
C PHE A 33 10.11 15.71 7.63
N GLU A 34 11.28 15.95 7.04
CA GLU A 34 11.69 15.38 5.75
C GLU A 34 11.72 13.84 5.73
N TYR A 35 12.07 13.22 6.86
CA TYR A 35 12.20 11.77 7.00
C TYR A 35 10.94 11.08 7.52
N ALA A 36 9.85 11.81 7.76
CA ALA A 36 8.60 11.22 8.19
C ALA A 36 7.84 10.63 7.00
N ASP A 37 7.54 9.34 7.08
CA ASP A 37 6.72 8.62 6.09
C ASP A 37 5.22 9.02 6.15
N VAL A 38 4.84 9.82 7.15
CA VAL A 38 3.47 10.26 7.42
C VAL A 38 3.40 11.79 7.60
N ASN A 39 2.33 12.39 7.07
CA ASN A 39 2.05 13.81 7.27
C ASN A 39 1.89 14.13 8.76
N THR A 40 2.44 15.27 9.17
CA THR A 40 2.41 15.74 10.56
C THR A 40 1.40 16.87 10.71
N CYS A 41 0.71 16.90 11.84
CA CYS A 41 -0.13 18.01 12.28
C CYS A 41 0.25 18.41 13.70
N ILE A 42 0.06 19.69 14.04
CA ILE A 42 0.14 20.19 15.42
C ILE A 42 -1.25 20.08 16.03
N VAL A 43 -1.34 19.64 17.28
CA VAL A 43 -2.60 19.54 18.02
C VAL A 43 -2.45 20.29 19.34
N ILE A 44 -3.35 21.22 19.61
CA ILE A 44 -3.37 22.02 20.83
C ILE A 44 -4.59 21.62 21.65
N LEU A 45 -4.34 21.14 22.88
CA LEU A 45 -5.35 20.60 23.79
C LEU A 45 -5.33 21.36 25.12
N GLU A 46 -6.50 21.75 25.61
CA GLU A 46 -6.70 22.28 26.95
C GLU A 46 -7.45 21.23 27.78
N LYS A 47 -6.86 20.78 28.89
CA LYS A 47 -7.51 19.78 29.76
C LYS A 47 -8.78 20.38 30.37
N CYS A 48 -9.91 19.73 30.17
CA CYS A 48 -11.20 20.24 30.66
C CYS A 48 -12.05 19.10 31.20
N ARG A 49 -12.41 19.16 32.48
CA ARG A 49 -13.28 18.15 33.12
C ARG A 49 -14.77 18.34 32.82
N SER A 50 -15.20 19.58 32.54
CA SER A 50 -16.61 19.89 32.23
C SER A 50 -17.01 19.38 30.85
N GLU A 51 -17.99 18.48 30.81
CA GLU A 51 -18.53 17.96 29.54
C GLU A 51 -19.21 19.05 28.71
N SER A 52 -20.04 19.88 29.36
CA SER A 52 -20.68 21.04 28.70
C SER A 52 -19.65 22.02 28.14
N GLY A 53 -18.56 22.27 28.89
CA GLY A 53 -17.46 23.11 28.44
C GLY A 53 -16.70 22.53 27.24
N ARG A 54 -16.57 21.20 27.15
CA ARG A 54 -16.01 20.53 25.97
C ARG A 54 -16.96 20.56 24.78
N LYS A 55 -18.25 20.27 24.96
CA LYS A 55 -19.25 20.22 23.87
C LYS A 55 -19.40 21.56 23.17
N LYS A 56 -19.48 22.66 23.94
CA LYS A 56 -19.60 24.04 23.42
C LYS A 56 -18.31 24.63 22.87
N ASN A 57 -17.18 23.92 22.96
CA ASN A 57 -15.90 24.38 22.46
C ASN A 57 -15.88 24.42 20.93
N LEU A 58 -15.23 25.42 20.35
CA LEU A 58 -15.00 25.51 18.90
C LEU A 58 -13.59 25.05 18.56
N VAL A 59 -13.49 23.88 17.95
CA VAL A 59 -12.24 23.34 17.42
C VAL A 59 -11.85 24.09 16.16
N LYS A 60 -10.61 24.58 16.07
CA LYS A 60 -10.09 25.24 14.87
C LYS A 60 -9.26 24.26 14.03
N PHE A 61 -9.78 23.85 12.89
CA PHE A 61 -8.99 23.14 11.89
C PHE A 61 -8.30 24.16 11.00
N VAL A 62 -6.97 24.18 11.03
CA VAL A 62 -6.15 25.20 10.39
C VAL A 62 -5.27 24.55 9.33
N GLN A 63 -5.32 25.09 8.12
CA GLN A 63 -4.43 24.69 7.04
C GLN A 63 -3.57 25.88 6.62
N LEU A 64 -2.25 25.68 6.63
CA LEU A 64 -1.29 26.67 6.16
C LEU A 64 -1.05 26.50 4.66
N ASN A 65 -1.39 27.52 3.87
CA ASN A 65 -1.21 27.60 2.42
C ASN A 65 0.12 28.24 2.03
N LYS A 66 0.94 28.63 3.01
CA LYS A 66 2.34 29.09 2.85
C LYS A 66 3.27 28.30 3.76
N PRO A 67 4.59 28.24 3.46
CA PRO A 67 5.58 27.62 4.35
C PRO A 67 5.56 28.23 5.75
N LEU A 68 5.91 27.45 6.78
CA LEU A 68 5.89 27.90 8.18
C LEU A 68 6.78 29.13 8.43
N LYS A 69 7.90 29.23 7.70
CA LYS A 69 8.82 30.38 7.74
C LYS A 69 8.17 31.70 7.31
N ASP A 70 7.07 31.67 6.56
CA ASP A 70 6.34 32.88 6.16
C ASP A 70 5.42 33.35 7.30
N PHE A 71 5.12 32.50 8.28
CA PHE A 71 4.30 32.82 9.45
C PHE A 71 5.12 33.18 10.68
N ILE A 72 6.35 32.69 10.76
CA ILE A 72 7.20 32.77 11.95
C ILE A 72 8.59 33.25 11.52
N ASP A 73 9.05 34.36 12.11
CA ASP A 73 10.43 34.81 11.96
C ASP A 73 11.39 33.79 12.58
N LEU A 74 12.37 33.33 11.80
CA LEU A 74 13.37 32.34 12.21
C LEU A 74 14.72 32.94 12.56
N GLN A 75 14.94 34.22 12.29
CA GLN A 75 16.22 34.90 12.43
C GLN A 75 16.32 35.68 13.75
N ASN A 76 15.21 36.29 14.20
CA ASN A 76 15.19 37.12 15.40
C ASN A 76 14.20 36.58 16.45
N GLU A 77 14.70 36.26 17.65
CA GLU A 77 13.89 35.66 18.72
C GLU A 77 12.76 36.58 19.22
N GLY A 78 12.98 37.89 19.28
CA GLY A 78 11.95 38.85 19.67
C GLY A 78 10.83 38.96 18.63
N GLU A 79 11.19 39.05 17.36
CA GLU A 79 10.22 39.09 16.25
C GLU A 79 9.53 37.74 16.03
N ARG A 80 10.20 36.63 16.36
CA ARG A 80 9.62 35.29 16.35
C ARG A 80 8.40 35.21 17.27
N TRP A 81 8.54 35.62 18.53
CA TRP A 81 7.43 35.58 19.49
C TRP A 81 6.28 36.52 19.10
N LYS A 82 6.59 37.71 18.54
CA LYS A 82 5.55 38.61 18.01
C LYS A 82 4.77 37.96 16.86
N SER A 83 5.47 37.31 15.93
CA SER A 83 4.86 36.63 14.78
C SER A 83 4.02 35.42 15.20
N VAL A 84 4.52 34.61 16.15
CA VAL A 84 3.75 33.50 16.75
C VAL A 84 2.49 34.02 17.43
N ASN A 85 2.59 35.06 18.26
CA ASN A 85 1.44 35.65 18.95
C ASN A 85 0.41 36.20 17.96
N LYS A 86 0.85 36.77 16.83
CA LYS A 86 -0.05 37.22 15.76
C LYS A 86 -0.81 36.04 15.15
N LEU A 87 -0.14 34.92 14.88
CA LEU A 87 -0.78 33.71 14.36
C LEU A 87 -1.76 33.10 15.38
N VAL A 88 -1.39 33.02 16.66
CA VAL A 88 -2.26 32.51 17.74
C VAL A 88 -3.52 33.36 17.84
N ARG A 89 -3.39 34.69 17.92
CA ARG A 89 -4.54 35.61 17.98
C ARG A 89 -5.42 35.48 16.73
N LEU A 90 -4.84 35.29 15.57
CA LEU A 90 -5.60 35.06 14.34
C LEU A 90 -6.43 33.77 14.46
N ILE A 91 -5.86 32.67 14.93
CA ILE A 91 -6.56 31.38 15.05
C ILE A 91 -7.67 31.44 16.10
N GLU A 92 -7.37 31.95 17.30
CA GLU A 92 -8.31 31.94 18.42
C GLU A 92 -9.53 32.85 18.19
N ASN A 93 -9.33 34.01 17.55
CA ASN A 93 -10.39 34.99 17.35
C ASN A 93 -11.41 34.60 16.27
N LYS A 94 -11.10 33.64 15.39
CA LYS A 94 -11.98 33.30 14.26
C LYS A 94 -13.08 32.34 14.70
N LYS A 95 -14.32 32.83 14.76
CA LYS A 95 -15.51 32.04 15.13
C LYS A 95 -16.24 31.40 13.95
N LYS A 96 -16.03 31.94 12.74
CA LYS A 96 -16.59 31.42 11.48
C LYS A 96 -15.46 31.05 10.52
N TYR A 97 -15.82 30.41 9.41
CA TYR A 97 -14.89 30.12 8.32
C TYR A 97 -14.08 31.37 7.93
N TYR A 98 -12.80 31.18 7.69
CA TYR A 98 -11.89 32.22 7.24
C TYR A 98 -10.83 31.61 6.33
N GLU A 99 -10.62 32.23 5.18
CA GLU A 99 -9.57 31.84 4.25
C GLU A 99 -8.98 33.09 3.60
N ASP A 100 -7.66 33.10 3.48
CA ASP A 100 -6.90 34.03 2.65
C ASP A 100 -5.80 33.27 1.89
N GLU A 101 -4.97 33.99 1.14
CA GLU A 101 -3.86 33.40 0.35
C GLU A 101 -2.83 32.63 1.20
N ARG A 102 -2.81 32.84 2.52
CA ARG A 102 -1.85 32.27 3.46
C ARG A 102 -2.45 31.15 4.28
N ILE A 103 -3.67 31.31 4.79
CA ILE A 103 -4.22 30.43 5.82
C ILE A 103 -5.71 30.20 5.66
N ARG A 104 -6.12 28.96 5.90
CA ARG A 104 -7.52 28.55 6.01
C ARG A 104 -7.82 28.10 7.44
N ILE A 105 -8.94 28.54 8.00
CA ILE A 105 -9.39 28.23 9.36
C ILE A 105 -10.86 27.81 9.28
N TYR A 106 -11.14 26.58 9.68
CA TYR A 106 -12.47 26.00 9.75
C TYR A 106 -12.85 25.73 11.21
N PRO A 107 -13.65 26.61 11.84
CA PRO A 107 -14.20 26.37 13.17
C PRO A 107 -15.37 25.38 13.13
N ILE A 108 -15.39 24.42 14.05
CA ILE A 108 -16.51 23.50 14.25
C ILE A 108 -16.75 23.23 15.74
N GLU A 109 -18.01 23.10 16.13
CA GLU A 109 -18.36 22.69 17.48
C GLU A 109 -17.87 21.28 17.77
N GLN A 110 -17.23 21.11 18.91
CA GLN A 110 -16.70 19.80 19.32
C GLN A 110 -17.82 18.77 19.54
N GLU A 111 -19.03 19.21 19.88
CA GLU A 111 -20.22 18.36 19.92
C GLU A 111 -20.57 17.77 18.54
N ARG A 112 -20.41 18.52 17.46
CA ARG A 112 -20.65 18.03 16.10
C ARG A 112 -19.64 16.93 15.74
N LEU A 113 -18.37 17.10 16.11
CA LEU A 113 -17.35 16.05 15.92
C LEU A 113 -17.71 14.76 16.66
N TRP A 114 -18.25 14.88 17.89
CA TRP A 114 -18.75 13.73 18.64
C TRP A 114 -19.91 13.05 17.91
N LYS A 115 -20.94 13.80 17.53
CA LYS A 115 -22.13 13.27 16.83
C LYS A 115 -21.76 12.56 15.53
N GLU A 116 -20.87 13.14 14.73
CA GLU A 116 -20.46 12.55 13.45
C GLU A 116 -19.68 11.23 13.59
N GLY A 117 -19.00 11.02 14.72
CA GLY A 117 -18.26 9.78 14.98
C GLY A 117 -18.99 8.79 15.88
N PHE A 118 -20.16 9.15 16.41
CA PHE A 118 -20.96 8.30 17.29
C PHE A 118 -21.94 7.46 16.47
N ASP A 119 -21.99 6.17 16.78
CA ASP A 119 -22.89 5.22 16.13
C ASP A 119 -23.99 4.85 17.12
N GLU A 120 -25.21 5.28 16.83
CA GLU A 120 -26.37 5.09 17.70
C GLU A 120 -26.69 3.60 17.92
N ASP A 121 -26.62 2.79 16.85
CA ASP A 121 -26.89 1.35 16.90
C ASP A 121 -25.98 0.59 17.86
N SER A 122 -24.68 0.89 17.86
CA SER A 122 -23.72 0.23 18.77
C SER A 122 -23.51 0.96 20.09
N GLY A 123 -24.03 2.18 20.24
CA GLY A 123 -23.79 3.05 21.39
C GLY A 123 -22.32 3.43 21.59
N LYS A 124 -21.49 3.35 20.55
CA LYS A 124 -20.02 3.54 20.63
C LYS A 124 -19.53 4.59 19.63
N TYR A 125 -18.45 5.27 20.00
CA TYR A 125 -17.73 6.14 19.09
C TYR A 125 -16.91 5.30 18.10
N LYS A 126 -17.30 5.31 16.83
CA LYS A 126 -16.59 4.61 15.73
C LYS A 126 -15.56 5.49 15.04
N GLY A 127 -15.54 6.79 15.32
CA GLY A 127 -14.65 7.76 14.69
C GLY A 127 -15.24 8.34 13.41
N SER A 128 -14.70 9.48 13.00
CA SER A 128 -15.04 10.13 11.74
C SER A 128 -13.78 10.69 11.07
N LYS A 129 -13.87 11.00 9.77
CA LYS A 129 -12.73 11.57 9.03
C LYS A 129 -12.63 13.07 9.31
N TRP A 130 -11.80 13.45 10.27
CA TRP A 130 -11.59 14.85 10.65
C TRP A 130 -10.74 15.61 9.64
N GLY A 131 -9.92 14.93 8.82
CA GLY A 131 -9.07 15.57 7.84
C GLY A 131 -9.83 16.36 6.76
N LYS A 132 -11.12 16.08 6.54
CA LYS A 132 -11.98 16.90 5.67
C LYS A 132 -12.09 18.34 6.18
N TYR A 133 -12.07 18.59 7.49
CA TYR A 133 -12.11 19.97 8.00
C TYR A 133 -10.80 20.71 7.81
N LEU A 134 -9.68 20.00 7.68
CA LEU A 134 -8.39 20.60 7.33
C LEU A 134 -8.31 20.91 5.83
N ARG A 135 -8.76 19.99 4.99
CA ARG A 135 -8.39 19.96 3.56
C ARG A 135 -9.54 20.25 2.61
N ALA A 136 -10.80 20.07 3.01
CA ALA A 136 -11.93 20.26 2.12
C ALA A 136 -12.22 21.74 1.89
N PRO A 137 -12.37 22.18 0.63
CA PRO A 137 -12.75 23.55 0.31
C PRO A 137 -14.18 23.84 0.76
N GLU A 138 -14.55 25.12 0.88
CA GLU A 138 -15.89 25.52 1.35
C GLU A 138 -17.02 24.89 0.50
N ILE A 139 -16.83 24.85 -0.83
CA ILE A 139 -17.78 24.26 -1.78
C ILE A 139 -18.14 22.80 -1.45
N PHE A 140 -17.23 22.02 -0.85
CA PHE A 140 -17.53 20.65 -0.41
C PHE A 140 -18.62 20.64 0.67
N PHE A 141 -18.59 21.58 1.61
CA PHE A 141 -19.62 21.66 2.65
C PHE A 141 -20.94 22.22 2.11
N THR A 142 -20.89 23.15 1.16
CA THR A 142 -22.09 23.62 0.43
C THR A 142 -22.78 22.46 -0.29
N ILE A 143 -22.02 21.58 -0.96
CA ILE A 143 -22.55 20.36 -1.59
C ILE A 143 -23.23 19.46 -0.57
N LEU A 144 -22.57 19.19 0.57
CA LEU A 144 -23.15 18.34 1.61
C LEU A 144 -24.43 18.92 2.22
N GLU A 145 -24.51 20.24 2.38
CA GLU A 145 -25.72 20.90 2.91
C GLU A 145 -26.86 20.89 1.90
N LYS A 146 -26.60 21.25 0.64
CA LYS A 146 -27.61 21.23 -0.43
C LYS A 146 -28.10 19.82 -0.74
N GLY A 147 -27.22 18.83 -0.67
CA GLY A 147 -27.52 17.42 -0.88
C GLY A 147 -27.83 16.62 0.39
N LYS A 148 -28.09 17.25 1.55
CA LYS A 148 -28.17 16.56 2.85
C LYS A 148 -29.18 15.42 2.90
N ASP A 149 -30.31 15.57 2.20
CA ASP A 149 -31.38 14.57 2.13
C ASP A 149 -31.19 13.57 0.97
N LEU A 150 -30.15 13.78 0.16
CA LEU A 150 -29.83 12.97 -1.02
C LEU A 150 -28.63 12.04 -0.76
N PHE A 151 -27.67 12.44 0.08
CA PHE A 151 -26.47 11.65 0.32
C PHE A 151 -26.71 10.51 1.31
N VAL A 152 -26.26 9.32 0.92
CA VAL A 152 -26.16 8.13 1.78
C VAL A 152 -24.73 7.59 1.72
N PRO A 153 -24.27 6.82 2.73
CA PRO A 153 -22.99 6.11 2.65
C PRO A 153 -22.98 5.11 1.49
N LEU A 154 -21.85 4.96 0.78
CA LEU A 154 -21.71 4.04 -0.36
C LEU A 154 -22.10 2.59 -0.02
N LYS A 155 -21.82 2.14 1.21
CA LYS A 155 -22.24 0.82 1.71
C LYS A 155 -23.76 0.59 1.66
N GLU A 156 -24.57 1.65 1.65
CA GLU A 156 -26.03 1.53 1.55
C GLU A 156 -26.49 1.23 0.13
N VAL A 157 -25.67 1.54 -0.88
CA VAL A 157 -25.98 1.37 -2.29
C VAL A 157 -25.25 0.15 -2.90
N ALA A 158 -24.06 -0.17 -2.38
CA ALA A 158 -23.21 -1.24 -2.92
C ALA A 158 -22.44 -2.00 -1.83
N ASP A 159 -22.30 -3.31 -2.01
CA ASP A 159 -21.30 -4.11 -1.30
C ASP A 159 -19.92 -3.86 -1.91
N VAL A 160 -18.99 -3.40 -1.09
CA VAL A 160 -17.59 -3.16 -1.49
C VAL A 160 -16.77 -4.42 -1.22
N ARG A 161 -16.33 -5.10 -2.29
CA ARG A 161 -15.49 -6.30 -2.23
C ARG A 161 -14.13 -6.03 -2.87
N ARG A 162 -13.05 -6.57 -2.33
CA ARG A 162 -11.72 -6.42 -2.93
C ARG A 162 -11.61 -7.29 -4.19
N GLY A 163 -10.91 -6.80 -5.22
CA GLY A 163 -10.46 -7.62 -6.34
C GLY A 163 -9.63 -8.81 -5.87
N PHE A 164 -9.52 -9.84 -6.71
CA PHE A 164 -8.87 -11.08 -6.27
C PHE A 164 -7.35 -10.96 -6.31
N THR A 165 -6.68 -11.80 -5.53
CA THR A 165 -5.23 -11.89 -5.49
C THR A 165 -4.82 -13.28 -5.92
N THR A 166 -4.02 -13.37 -6.98
CA THR A 166 -3.49 -14.65 -7.47
C THR A 166 -2.40 -15.20 -6.55
N GLY A 167 -1.56 -14.33 -5.97
CA GLY A 167 -0.33 -14.70 -5.25
C GLY A 167 0.86 -15.02 -6.16
N ALA A 168 0.63 -15.27 -7.45
CA ALA A 168 1.64 -15.60 -8.45
C ALA A 168 1.22 -15.08 -9.83
N ASN A 169 1.23 -13.76 -10.03
CA ASN A 169 0.84 -13.15 -11.30
C ASN A 169 1.61 -13.72 -12.50
N GLU A 170 2.85 -14.14 -12.30
CA GLU A 170 3.73 -14.75 -13.31
C GLU A 170 3.26 -16.14 -13.78
N PHE A 171 2.47 -16.83 -12.95
CA PHE A 171 1.85 -18.11 -13.29
C PHE A 171 0.44 -17.93 -13.85
N PHE A 172 -0.35 -17.06 -13.21
CA PHE A 172 -1.77 -16.96 -13.52
C PHE A 172 -2.10 -16.04 -14.71
N TYR A 173 -1.28 -15.03 -15.00
CA TYR A 173 -1.56 -14.06 -16.06
C TYR A 173 -0.67 -14.30 -17.27
N LEU A 174 -1.25 -14.88 -18.31
CA LEU A 174 -0.57 -15.23 -19.54
C LEU A 174 -0.94 -14.28 -20.69
N THR A 175 0.01 -14.03 -21.58
CA THR A 175 -0.27 -13.42 -22.88
C THR A 175 -0.66 -14.49 -23.90
N GLU A 176 -1.20 -14.09 -25.06
CA GLU A 176 -1.48 -15.04 -26.15
C GLU A 176 -0.22 -15.79 -26.62
N GLU A 177 0.94 -15.14 -26.57
CA GLU A 177 2.23 -15.74 -26.92
C GLU A 177 2.61 -16.84 -25.94
N ASP A 178 2.44 -16.59 -24.63
CA ASP A 178 2.71 -17.59 -23.59
C ASP A 178 1.77 -18.79 -23.73
N ILE A 179 0.47 -18.55 -23.97
CA ILE A 179 -0.53 -19.61 -24.16
C ILE A 179 -0.15 -20.50 -25.35
N LYS A 180 0.26 -19.90 -26.47
CA LYS A 180 0.71 -20.65 -27.67
C LYS A 180 2.00 -21.42 -27.39
N ARG A 181 2.97 -20.81 -26.72
CA ARG A 181 4.26 -21.43 -26.38
C ARG A 181 4.08 -22.67 -25.52
N TRP A 182 3.19 -22.61 -24.53
CA TRP A 182 2.93 -23.72 -23.62
C TRP A 182 1.89 -24.70 -24.15
N GLY A 183 1.16 -24.36 -25.21
CA GLY A 183 0.10 -25.21 -25.77
C GLY A 183 -1.04 -25.45 -24.79
N ILE A 184 -1.41 -24.43 -24.01
CA ILE A 184 -2.42 -24.56 -22.94
C ILE A 184 -3.81 -24.80 -23.52
N GLU A 185 -4.51 -25.79 -22.96
CA GLU A 185 -5.87 -26.16 -23.36
C GLU A 185 -6.88 -25.03 -23.11
N ARG A 186 -7.84 -24.87 -24.04
CA ARG A 186 -8.80 -23.75 -24.06
C ARG A 186 -9.61 -23.64 -22.77
N GLU A 187 -9.98 -24.76 -22.15
CA GLU A 187 -10.79 -24.74 -20.93
C GLU A 187 -10.14 -23.98 -19.77
N PHE A 188 -8.82 -23.79 -19.76
CA PHE A 188 -8.13 -23.11 -18.67
C PHE A 188 -7.95 -21.61 -18.89
N TRP A 189 -7.98 -21.12 -20.13
CA TRP A 189 -7.81 -19.70 -20.46
C TRP A 189 -9.00 -19.11 -21.22
N MET A 190 -10.07 -19.90 -21.42
CA MET A 190 -11.35 -19.49 -21.98
C MET A 190 -12.49 -20.06 -21.10
N HIS A 191 -13.66 -19.45 -21.19
CA HIS A 191 -14.90 -19.94 -20.60
C HIS A 191 -16.05 -19.91 -21.62
N PRO A 192 -17.06 -20.79 -21.48
CA PRO A 192 -18.25 -20.76 -22.32
C PRO A 192 -19.14 -19.57 -21.92
N LEU A 193 -19.73 -18.92 -22.93
CA LEU A 193 -20.76 -17.89 -22.74
C LEU A 193 -22.14 -18.54 -22.64
N ARG A 194 -22.97 -18.02 -21.72
CA ARG A 194 -24.39 -18.34 -21.70
C ARG A 194 -25.06 -17.81 -22.96
N LYS A 195 -26.18 -18.43 -23.34
CA LYS A 195 -26.97 -18.00 -24.51
C LYS A 195 -27.50 -16.57 -24.38
N GLU A 196 -27.80 -16.09 -23.16
CA GLU A 196 -28.30 -14.73 -22.92
C GLU A 196 -27.22 -13.66 -23.02
N GLU A 197 -25.94 -14.05 -22.89
CA GLU A 197 -24.84 -13.10 -22.93
C GLU A 197 -24.55 -12.68 -24.38
N PRO A 198 -24.28 -11.40 -24.64
CA PRO A 198 -23.89 -10.95 -25.98
C PRO A 198 -22.50 -11.52 -26.34
N PRO A 199 -22.30 -12.00 -27.58
CA PRO A 199 -20.99 -12.45 -28.01
C PRO A 199 -20.01 -11.28 -28.16
N LEU A 200 -18.74 -11.50 -27.82
CA LEU A 200 -17.64 -10.60 -28.18
C LEU A 200 -17.28 -10.77 -29.68
N ALA A 201 -16.46 -9.87 -30.23
CA ALA A 201 -16.04 -9.97 -31.63
C ALA A 201 -15.16 -11.22 -31.88
N LYS A 202 -14.32 -11.60 -30.91
CA LYS A 202 -13.45 -12.78 -30.92
C LYS A 202 -14.03 -13.89 -30.04
N VAL A 203 -14.78 -14.79 -30.68
CA VAL A 203 -15.30 -16.01 -30.06
C VAL A 203 -14.73 -17.25 -30.75
N TRP A 204 -14.51 -18.33 -29.99
CA TRP A 204 -14.30 -19.66 -30.55
C TRP A 204 -15.63 -20.42 -30.53
N LYS A 205 -16.00 -21.05 -31.66
CA LYS A 205 -17.28 -21.75 -31.81
C LYS A 205 -17.07 -23.26 -31.70
N ASP A 206 -17.64 -23.84 -30.65
CA ASP A 206 -17.63 -25.27 -30.36
C ASP A 206 -18.92 -25.92 -30.88
N LYS A 207 -18.82 -26.63 -32.01
CA LYS A 207 -19.97 -27.21 -32.71
C LYS A 207 -20.64 -28.26 -31.82
N GLY A 208 -21.93 -28.07 -31.53
CA GLY A 208 -22.70 -28.99 -30.69
C GLY A 208 -22.24 -29.11 -29.24
N GLY A 209 -21.32 -28.23 -28.79
CA GLY A 209 -20.74 -28.27 -27.45
C GLY A 209 -19.88 -29.51 -27.19
N GLU A 210 -19.23 -30.08 -28.21
CA GLU A 210 -18.42 -31.30 -28.06
C GLU A 210 -17.22 -31.11 -27.12
N TYR A 211 -16.57 -29.94 -27.19
CA TYR A 211 -15.50 -29.60 -26.27
C TYR A 211 -16.04 -29.26 -24.88
N PHE A 212 -17.13 -28.50 -24.80
CA PHE A 212 -17.80 -28.15 -23.55
C PHE A 212 -18.14 -29.38 -22.70
N LYS A 213 -18.71 -30.42 -23.31
CA LYS A 213 -19.04 -31.70 -22.64
C LYS A 213 -17.85 -32.39 -21.96
N LYS A 214 -16.63 -32.09 -22.41
CA LYS A 214 -15.38 -32.69 -21.90
C LYS A 214 -14.60 -31.72 -21.02
N SER A 215 -15.03 -30.46 -20.89
CA SER A 215 -14.34 -29.41 -20.16
C SER A 215 -14.73 -29.35 -18.69
N GLN A 216 -13.95 -28.66 -17.86
CA GLN A 216 -14.24 -28.43 -16.44
C GLN A 216 -15.58 -27.70 -16.19
N TYR A 217 -16.08 -26.96 -17.19
CA TYR A 217 -17.31 -26.17 -17.05
C TYR A 217 -18.60 -26.99 -17.13
N ILE A 218 -18.52 -28.30 -17.40
CA ILE A 218 -19.70 -29.19 -17.36
C ILE A 218 -20.27 -29.32 -15.94
N GLU A 219 -19.45 -29.06 -14.91
CA GLU A 219 -19.87 -29.04 -13.51
C GLU A 219 -20.63 -27.76 -13.15
N ASP A 220 -20.40 -26.67 -13.90
CA ASP A 220 -20.91 -25.33 -13.61
C ASP A 220 -22.11 -24.93 -14.46
N PHE A 221 -22.24 -25.50 -15.66
CA PHE A 221 -23.26 -25.17 -16.63
C PHE A 221 -23.85 -26.43 -17.25
N SER A 222 -25.12 -26.38 -17.63
CA SER A 222 -25.73 -27.36 -18.51
C SER A 222 -25.54 -26.98 -19.98
N LEU A 223 -25.48 -27.97 -20.88
CA LEU A 223 -25.39 -27.71 -22.32
C LEU A 223 -26.53 -26.80 -22.83
N LYS A 224 -27.72 -26.88 -22.22
CA LYS A 224 -28.89 -26.06 -22.58
C LYS A 224 -28.70 -24.57 -22.27
N GLU A 225 -27.84 -24.23 -21.31
CA GLU A 225 -27.56 -22.84 -20.93
C GLU A 225 -26.57 -22.16 -21.87
N VAL A 226 -25.67 -22.94 -22.50
CA VAL A 226 -24.54 -22.42 -23.29
C VAL A 226 -24.67 -22.69 -24.79
N LEU A 227 -25.51 -23.66 -25.20
CA LEU A 227 -25.77 -23.95 -26.62
C LEU A 227 -26.74 -22.92 -27.19
N ARG A 228 -26.30 -22.23 -28.26
CA ARG A 228 -27.08 -21.22 -28.97
C ARG A 228 -27.92 -21.82 -30.09
N ASP A 229 -28.84 -21.03 -30.63
CA ASP A 229 -29.77 -21.44 -31.71
C ASP A 229 -29.05 -21.89 -32.98
N ASP A 230 -27.83 -21.38 -33.23
CA ASP A 230 -26.96 -21.80 -34.34
C ASP A 230 -26.25 -23.15 -34.11
N ARG A 231 -26.54 -23.83 -32.98
CA ARG A 231 -25.98 -25.11 -32.55
C ARG A 231 -24.48 -25.05 -32.20
N PHE A 232 -23.99 -23.90 -31.76
CA PHE A 232 -22.63 -23.76 -31.24
C PHE A 232 -22.64 -23.31 -29.78
N VAL A 233 -21.62 -23.73 -29.04
CA VAL A 233 -21.24 -23.12 -27.77
C VAL A 233 -20.15 -22.10 -28.07
N TYR A 234 -20.34 -20.86 -27.61
CA TYR A 234 -19.36 -19.80 -27.85
C TYR A 234 -18.43 -19.70 -26.64
N TRP A 235 -17.13 -19.66 -26.91
CA TRP A 235 -16.10 -19.51 -25.89
C TRP A 235 -15.38 -18.19 -26.07
N ILE A 236 -15.14 -17.50 -24.96
CA ILE A 236 -14.32 -16.29 -24.92
C ILE A 236 -13.11 -16.48 -24.01
N PRO A 237 -11.97 -15.82 -24.31
CA PRO A 237 -10.84 -15.80 -23.41
C PRO A 237 -11.22 -15.27 -22.01
N ASN A 238 -10.57 -15.81 -20.98
CA ASN A 238 -10.62 -15.34 -19.59
C ASN A 238 -9.81 -14.06 -19.46
N TYR A 239 -10.22 -12.99 -20.15
CA TYR A 239 -9.57 -11.69 -20.06
C TYR A 239 -9.46 -11.24 -18.60
N VAL A 240 -8.38 -10.55 -18.25
CA VAL A 240 -8.20 -10.04 -16.88
C VAL A 240 -7.70 -8.61 -16.90
N ILE A 241 -8.35 -7.77 -16.10
CA ILE A 241 -7.91 -6.41 -15.86
C ILE A 241 -6.84 -6.48 -14.76
N LYS A 242 -5.57 -6.37 -15.16
CA LYS A 242 -4.42 -6.47 -14.23
C LYS A 242 -4.07 -5.11 -13.63
N SER A 243 -4.24 -4.04 -14.40
CA SER A 243 -3.80 -2.70 -14.02
C SER A 243 -4.79 -1.61 -14.42
N PRO A 244 -4.95 -0.55 -13.60
CA PRO A 244 -5.70 0.64 -13.99
C PRO A 244 -5.25 1.30 -15.29
N ARG A 245 -3.99 1.09 -15.71
CA ARG A 245 -3.48 1.63 -16.98
C ARG A 245 -4.11 0.99 -18.22
N GLU A 246 -4.72 -0.19 -18.07
CA GLU A 246 -5.45 -0.88 -19.13
C GLU A 246 -6.88 -0.33 -19.25
N CYS A 247 -7.38 0.39 -18.24
CA CYS A 247 -8.71 0.99 -18.21
C CYS A 247 -8.67 2.44 -18.68
N LYS A 248 -8.54 2.64 -20.01
CA LYS A 248 -8.51 3.99 -20.59
C LYS A 248 -9.88 4.66 -20.61
N SER A 249 -10.94 3.90 -20.89
CA SER A 249 -12.34 4.37 -20.87
C SER A 249 -13.07 3.88 -19.60
N ILE A 250 -14.26 4.43 -19.38
CA ILE A 250 -15.21 4.01 -18.33
C ILE A 250 -16.06 2.81 -18.74
N VAL A 251 -15.92 2.30 -19.96
CA VAL A 251 -16.38 0.97 -20.36
C VAL A 251 -15.16 0.23 -20.91
N ILE A 252 -14.86 -0.92 -20.33
CA ILE A 252 -13.68 -1.69 -20.70
C ILE A 252 -14.09 -2.71 -21.74
N ASN A 253 -13.46 -2.67 -22.91
CA ASN A 253 -13.56 -3.74 -23.87
C ASN A 253 -12.59 -4.87 -23.46
N PRO A 254 -13.07 -6.08 -23.14
CA PRO A 254 -12.19 -7.20 -22.77
C PRO A 254 -11.13 -7.49 -23.82
N GLU A 255 -11.43 -7.27 -25.10
CA GLU A 255 -10.52 -7.58 -26.20
C GLU A 255 -9.27 -6.71 -26.26
N ASP A 256 -9.29 -5.55 -25.58
CA ASP A 256 -8.14 -4.65 -25.46
C ASP A 256 -7.19 -5.10 -24.33
N LEU A 257 -7.60 -6.07 -23.50
CA LEU A 257 -6.82 -6.55 -22.37
C LEU A 257 -5.72 -7.52 -22.82
N LYS A 258 -4.51 -7.24 -22.35
CA LYS A 258 -3.31 -8.00 -22.73
C LYS A 258 -3.33 -9.42 -22.19
N TYR A 259 -3.76 -9.59 -20.94
CA TYR A 259 -3.60 -10.84 -20.20
C TYR A 259 -4.87 -11.66 -20.14
N ARG A 260 -4.68 -12.99 -20.09
CA ARG A 260 -5.72 -13.96 -19.75
C ARG A 260 -5.36 -14.59 -18.41
N VAL A 261 -6.35 -14.76 -17.55
CA VAL A 261 -6.18 -15.47 -16.29
C VAL A 261 -6.44 -16.96 -16.48
N LEU A 262 -5.55 -17.79 -15.93
CA LEU A 262 -5.76 -19.23 -15.87
C LEU A 262 -6.75 -19.57 -14.76
N MET A 263 -7.81 -20.29 -15.14
CA MET A 263 -8.83 -20.84 -14.24
C MET A 263 -8.69 -22.36 -14.26
N ILE A 264 -8.20 -22.95 -13.16
CA ILE A 264 -7.85 -24.38 -13.08
C ILE A 264 -8.55 -24.99 -11.87
N HIS A 265 -9.70 -25.62 -12.10
CA HIS A 265 -10.53 -26.21 -11.04
C HIS A 265 -10.39 -27.74 -10.94
N ARG A 266 -9.82 -28.38 -11.96
CA ARG A 266 -9.55 -29.82 -11.98
C ARG A 266 -8.46 -30.22 -11.00
N ASP A 267 -8.55 -31.46 -10.54
CA ASP A 267 -7.49 -32.08 -9.76
C ASP A 267 -6.33 -32.52 -10.66
N LYS A 268 -5.10 -32.57 -10.12
CA LYS A 268 -3.91 -32.97 -10.89
C LYS A 268 -4.05 -34.35 -11.53
N GLU A 269 -4.79 -35.25 -10.89
CA GLU A 269 -5.01 -36.61 -11.36
C GLU A 269 -5.78 -36.64 -12.68
N GLU A 270 -6.70 -35.68 -12.87
CA GLU A 270 -7.51 -35.51 -14.07
C GLU A 270 -6.75 -34.78 -15.19
N LEU A 271 -5.64 -34.12 -14.85
CA LEU A 271 -4.80 -33.37 -15.79
C LEU A 271 -3.70 -34.24 -16.41
N LYS A 272 -3.65 -35.54 -16.13
CA LYS A 272 -2.64 -36.45 -16.71
C LYS A 272 -2.70 -36.43 -18.23
N GLY A 273 -1.54 -36.17 -18.86
CA GLY A 273 -1.42 -36.07 -20.31
C GLY A 273 -1.73 -34.70 -20.91
N THR A 274 -2.14 -33.72 -20.09
CA THR A 274 -2.35 -32.32 -20.53
C THR A 274 -1.06 -31.51 -20.45
N ASN A 275 -0.99 -30.43 -21.22
CA ASN A 275 0.06 -29.42 -21.08
C ASN A 275 -0.16 -28.56 -19.83
N MET A 276 -1.39 -28.42 -19.35
CA MET A 276 -1.67 -27.75 -18.07
C MET A 276 -0.95 -28.40 -16.89
N LEU A 277 -0.90 -29.74 -16.81
CA LEU A 277 -0.17 -30.41 -15.73
C LEU A 277 1.33 -30.06 -15.75
N LYS A 278 1.96 -30.11 -16.93
CA LYS A 278 3.37 -29.71 -17.12
C LYS A 278 3.60 -28.25 -16.71
N TYR A 279 2.64 -27.38 -17.00
CA TYR A 279 2.71 -25.97 -16.62
C TYR A 279 2.61 -25.77 -15.10
N ILE A 280 1.73 -26.52 -14.42
CA ILE A 280 1.63 -26.54 -12.95
C ILE A 280 2.93 -27.03 -12.33
N GLU A 281 3.51 -28.12 -12.83
CA GLU A 281 4.79 -28.68 -12.34
C GLU A 281 5.93 -27.67 -12.49
N TRP A 282 6.02 -26.99 -13.64
CA TRP A 282 6.96 -25.87 -13.82
C TRP A 282 6.74 -24.75 -12.79
N GLY A 283 5.49 -24.39 -12.50
CA GLY A 283 5.16 -23.41 -11.46
C GLY A 283 5.58 -23.86 -10.06
N GLU A 284 5.55 -25.15 -9.80
CA GLU A 284 6.00 -25.76 -8.55
C GLU A 284 7.52 -25.73 -8.42
N GLU A 285 8.26 -26.06 -9.47
CA GLU A 285 9.72 -25.93 -9.54
C GLU A 285 10.18 -24.49 -9.25
N ARG A 286 9.40 -23.50 -9.70
CA ARG A 286 9.63 -22.06 -9.43
C ARG A 286 9.25 -21.62 -8.01
N GLY A 287 8.66 -22.51 -7.21
CA GLY A 287 8.26 -22.24 -5.84
C GLY A 287 6.99 -21.38 -5.69
N PHE A 288 6.17 -21.21 -6.74
CA PHE A 288 4.94 -20.41 -6.66
C PHE A 288 3.96 -20.97 -5.64
N HIS A 289 3.84 -22.30 -5.56
CA HIS A 289 3.01 -23.01 -4.58
C HIS A 289 3.37 -22.69 -3.11
N LYS A 290 4.61 -22.28 -2.83
CA LYS A 290 5.09 -21.92 -1.47
C LYS A 290 4.74 -20.50 -1.07
N ARG A 291 4.28 -19.65 -2.00
CA ARG A 291 3.92 -18.26 -1.69
C ARG A 291 2.69 -18.23 -0.79
N PRO A 292 2.59 -17.31 0.21
CA PRO A 292 1.56 -17.36 1.25
C PRO A 292 0.12 -17.52 0.72
N THR A 293 -0.28 -16.72 -0.27
CA THR A 293 -1.63 -16.79 -0.87
C THR A 293 -1.89 -18.07 -1.65
N CYS A 294 -0.85 -18.68 -2.24
CA CYS A 294 -0.98 -19.93 -3.00
C CYS A 294 -1.01 -21.12 -2.04
N ALA A 295 -0.10 -21.14 -1.06
CA ALA A 295 0.02 -22.18 -0.05
C ALA A 295 -1.23 -22.31 0.84
N SER A 296 -1.99 -21.22 1.01
CA SER A 296 -3.22 -21.22 1.81
C SER A 296 -4.42 -21.88 1.11
N ARG A 297 -4.32 -22.21 -0.19
CA ARG A 297 -5.42 -22.83 -0.94
C ARG A 297 -5.32 -24.35 -0.90
N LYS A 298 -6.46 -25.05 -0.96
CA LYS A 298 -6.50 -26.51 -1.07
C LYS A 298 -5.69 -27.00 -2.27
N ARG A 299 -5.93 -26.38 -3.43
CA ARG A 299 -5.09 -26.48 -4.63
C ARG A 299 -4.46 -25.12 -4.86
N TRP A 300 -3.13 -25.03 -4.84
CA TRP A 300 -2.45 -23.74 -4.88
C TRP A 300 -2.74 -22.92 -6.14
N TYR A 301 -3.02 -23.63 -7.25
CA TYR A 301 -3.35 -23.10 -8.58
C TYR A 301 -4.85 -22.85 -8.81
N ASP A 302 -5.73 -23.11 -7.85
CA ASP A 302 -7.18 -22.99 -8.02
C ASP A 302 -7.68 -21.61 -7.54
N LEU A 303 -8.14 -20.77 -8.46
CA LEU A 303 -8.64 -19.43 -8.14
C LEU A 303 -10.12 -19.45 -7.77
N PRO A 304 -10.55 -18.64 -6.78
CA PRO A 304 -11.95 -18.59 -6.39
C PRO A 304 -12.82 -17.96 -7.48
N LYS A 305 -14.10 -18.35 -7.52
CA LYS A 305 -15.12 -17.64 -8.29
C LYS A 305 -15.29 -16.21 -7.76
N LEU A 306 -15.39 -15.26 -8.67
CA LEU A 306 -15.45 -13.83 -8.35
C LEU A 306 -16.90 -13.38 -8.20
N PRO A 307 -17.19 -12.41 -7.32
CA PRO A 307 -18.52 -11.83 -7.23
C PRO A 307 -18.85 -11.06 -8.51
N GLN A 308 -20.12 -11.10 -8.91
CA GLN A 308 -20.61 -10.22 -9.97
C GLN A 308 -20.62 -8.78 -9.50
N ALA A 309 -19.71 -7.97 -10.06
CA ALA A 309 -19.59 -6.56 -9.78
C ALA A 309 -20.24 -5.74 -10.89
N ASN A 310 -20.70 -4.54 -10.56
CA ASN A 310 -21.30 -3.62 -11.51
C ASN A 310 -20.31 -2.52 -11.92
N ILE A 311 -19.48 -2.08 -10.98
CA ILE A 311 -18.53 -0.97 -11.18
C ILE A 311 -17.20 -1.34 -10.53
N LEU A 312 -16.11 -0.94 -11.18
CA LEU A 312 -14.75 -1.07 -10.64
C LEU A 312 -14.34 0.24 -9.98
N PHE A 313 -14.00 0.18 -8.70
CA PHE A 313 -13.43 1.29 -7.94
C PHE A 313 -11.92 1.06 -7.82
N ARG A 314 -11.10 1.93 -8.40
CA ARG A 314 -9.64 1.78 -8.35
C ARG A 314 -9.11 1.88 -6.92
N GLN A 315 -8.14 1.05 -6.57
CA GLN A 315 -7.42 1.22 -5.32
C GLN A 315 -6.52 2.46 -5.35
N PHE A 316 -5.93 2.77 -6.51
CA PHE A 316 -4.93 3.82 -6.67
C PHE A 316 -5.39 4.92 -7.64
N PHE A 317 -5.37 6.16 -7.16
CA PHE A 317 -5.65 7.37 -7.95
C PHE A 317 -4.45 8.30 -7.98
N ASP A 318 -4.15 8.84 -9.15
CA ASP A 318 -3.16 9.89 -9.32
C ASP A 318 -3.85 11.13 -9.88
N VAL A 319 -3.65 11.45 -11.16
CA VAL A 319 -4.30 12.59 -11.83
C VAL A 319 -5.55 12.21 -12.61
N THR A 320 -5.77 10.93 -12.87
CA THR A 320 -6.92 10.42 -13.63
C THR A 320 -7.87 9.69 -12.70
N PHE A 321 -9.14 10.09 -12.75
CA PHE A 321 -10.22 9.54 -11.95
C PHE A 321 -11.24 8.91 -12.87
N ASN A 322 -11.35 7.59 -12.80
CA ASN A 322 -12.34 6.84 -13.55
C ASN A 322 -12.88 5.67 -12.73
N PHE A 323 -14.16 5.37 -12.95
CA PHE A 323 -14.89 4.29 -12.31
C PHE A 323 -15.53 3.45 -13.40
N PRO A 324 -14.79 2.48 -13.96
CA PRO A 324 -15.29 1.71 -15.10
C PRO A 324 -16.54 0.92 -14.74
N LEU A 325 -17.55 1.01 -15.61
CA LEU A 325 -18.70 0.12 -15.61
C LEU A 325 -18.23 -1.26 -16.07
N LYS A 326 -18.60 -2.29 -15.31
CA LYS A 326 -18.34 -3.68 -15.63
C LYS A 326 -19.52 -4.21 -16.45
N THR A 327 -19.27 -4.54 -17.72
CA THR A 327 -20.30 -4.98 -18.68
C THR A 327 -20.41 -6.50 -18.81
N ASP A 328 -19.47 -7.23 -18.23
CA ASP A 328 -19.35 -8.69 -18.31
C ASP A 328 -18.70 -9.24 -17.03
N ASP A 329 -18.41 -10.55 -16.99
CA ASP A 329 -17.79 -11.22 -15.84
C ASP A 329 -16.25 -11.20 -15.82
N THR A 330 -15.59 -10.36 -16.62
CA THR A 330 -14.11 -10.19 -16.68
C THR A 330 -13.48 -10.07 -15.28
N PRO A 331 -12.60 -11.01 -14.89
CA PRO A 331 -11.82 -10.93 -13.66
C PRO A 331 -10.98 -9.66 -13.54
N THR A 332 -10.87 -9.14 -12.32
CA THR A 332 -10.07 -7.95 -12.00
C THR A 332 -9.14 -8.17 -10.82
N ASP A 333 -7.87 -7.82 -11.01
CA ASP A 333 -6.83 -7.90 -9.99
C ASP A 333 -7.14 -7.01 -8.77
N HIS A 334 -6.50 -7.30 -7.64
CA HIS A 334 -6.66 -6.59 -6.38
C HIS A 334 -6.39 -5.08 -6.41
N THR A 335 -5.83 -4.57 -7.51
CA THR A 335 -5.69 -3.13 -7.79
C THR A 335 -7.03 -2.40 -7.92
N PHE A 336 -8.14 -3.13 -7.90
CA PHE A 336 -9.50 -2.60 -7.85
C PHE A 336 -10.32 -3.22 -6.71
N TYR A 337 -11.42 -2.54 -6.40
CA TYR A 337 -12.53 -3.01 -5.61
C TYR A 337 -13.76 -3.15 -6.50
N TYR A 338 -14.50 -4.23 -6.29
CA TYR A 338 -15.80 -4.48 -6.86
C TYR A 338 -16.86 -3.74 -6.06
N LEU A 339 -17.63 -2.89 -6.75
CA LEU A 339 -18.90 -2.39 -6.24
C LEU A 339 -20.01 -3.31 -6.77
N CYS A 340 -20.59 -4.11 -5.88
CA CYS A 340 -21.74 -4.95 -6.19
C CYS A 340 -23.00 -4.18 -5.77
N LEU A 341 -23.67 -3.55 -6.73
CA LEU A 341 -24.83 -2.71 -6.46
C LEU A 341 -26.01 -3.56 -6.00
N LYS A 342 -26.74 -3.06 -5.01
CA LYS A 342 -27.98 -3.68 -4.54
C LYS A 342 -29.05 -3.68 -5.64
N ASP A 343 -29.15 -2.59 -6.41
CA ASP A 343 -29.97 -2.52 -7.63
C ASP A 343 -29.08 -2.51 -8.88
N LYS A 344 -29.00 -3.67 -9.55
CA LYS A 344 -28.21 -3.83 -10.77
C LYS A 344 -28.76 -3.02 -11.96
N LYS A 345 -30.06 -2.68 -11.98
CA LYS A 345 -30.67 -1.92 -13.10
C LYS A 345 -30.12 -0.51 -13.20
N LEU A 346 -29.65 0.05 -12.07
CA LEU A 346 -29.10 1.39 -11.99
C LEU A 346 -27.57 1.43 -12.14
N SER A 347 -26.94 0.36 -12.64
CA SER A 347 -25.48 0.27 -12.79
C SER A 347 -24.89 1.43 -13.59
N LYS A 348 -25.52 1.78 -14.73
CA LYS A 348 -25.05 2.87 -15.59
C LYS A 348 -25.24 4.23 -14.92
N VAL A 349 -26.35 4.42 -14.20
CA VAL A 349 -26.61 5.64 -13.41
C VAL A 349 -25.58 5.82 -12.31
N ALA A 350 -25.32 4.78 -11.52
CA ALA A 350 -24.29 4.82 -10.48
C ALA A 350 -22.89 5.07 -11.06
N ALA A 351 -22.56 4.46 -12.21
CA ALA A 351 -21.30 4.72 -12.90
C ALA A 351 -21.22 6.18 -13.43
N ALA A 352 -22.32 6.74 -13.93
CA ALA A 352 -22.38 8.14 -14.34
C ALA A 352 -22.09 9.08 -13.16
N LEU A 353 -22.74 8.85 -12.01
CA LEU A 353 -22.48 9.63 -10.80
C LEU A 353 -21.03 9.58 -10.38
N LEU A 354 -20.48 8.36 -10.19
CA LEU A 354 -19.10 8.19 -9.71
C LEU A 354 -18.07 8.80 -10.66
N ASN A 355 -18.37 8.89 -11.95
CA ASN A 355 -17.48 9.55 -12.90
C ASN A 355 -17.67 11.08 -12.96
N SER A 356 -18.57 11.72 -12.20
CA SER A 356 -18.69 13.18 -12.19
C SER A 356 -17.57 13.86 -11.38
N THR A 357 -17.32 15.14 -11.64
CA THR A 357 -16.22 15.89 -11.02
C THR A 357 -16.40 16.05 -9.50
N ILE A 358 -17.65 16.03 -9.00
CA ILE A 358 -17.90 15.98 -7.54
C ILE A 358 -17.26 14.73 -6.91
N TYR A 359 -17.33 13.56 -7.56
CA TYR A 359 -16.74 12.35 -7.00
C TYR A 359 -15.23 12.30 -7.16
N ASN A 360 -14.65 13.03 -8.11
CA ASN A 360 -13.21 13.29 -8.11
C ASN A 360 -12.80 14.02 -6.82
N MET A 361 -13.53 15.09 -6.45
CA MET A 361 -13.30 15.82 -5.20
C MET A 361 -13.49 14.94 -3.96
N ILE A 362 -14.61 14.19 -3.89
CA ILE A 362 -14.91 13.34 -2.73
C ILE A 362 -13.81 12.28 -2.56
N VAL A 363 -13.38 11.62 -3.64
CA VAL A 363 -12.32 10.60 -3.57
C VAL A 363 -10.96 11.22 -3.24
N GLU A 364 -10.66 12.42 -3.74
CA GLU A 364 -9.45 13.16 -3.37
C GLU A 364 -9.39 13.46 -1.87
N LEU A 365 -10.53 13.84 -1.27
CA LEU A 365 -10.63 14.17 0.16
C LEU A 365 -10.65 12.94 1.07
N TYR A 366 -11.25 11.83 0.63
CA TYR A 366 -11.40 10.62 1.42
C TYR A 366 -10.24 9.64 1.24
N GLY A 367 -9.52 9.71 0.12
CA GLY A 367 -8.37 8.85 -0.15
C GLY A 367 -7.22 9.08 0.82
N ARG A 368 -6.46 8.02 1.10
CA ARG A 368 -5.27 8.14 1.96
C ARG A 368 -4.07 8.56 1.12
N THR A 369 -3.41 9.64 1.52
CA THR A 369 -2.05 9.94 1.05
C THR A 369 -1.06 9.12 1.91
N ILE A 370 -0.57 8.00 1.39
CA ILE A 370 0.40 7.12 2.08
C ILE A 370 1.78 7.32 1.45
N MET A 371 2.83 7.31 2.29
CA MET A 371 4.25 7.43 1.89
C MET A 371 4.63 8.72 1.17
N GLY A 372 3.68 9.66 1.02
CA GLY A 372 3.97 10.97 0.48
C GLY A 372 4.49 10.96 -0.97
N GLN A 373 4.11 9.95 -1.75
CA GLN A 373 4.51 9.81 -3.15
C GLN A 373 3.49 10.40 -4.13
N GLY A 374 2.46 11.09 -3.62
CA GLY A 374 1.46 11.77 -4.43
C GLY A 374 0.30 10.88 -4.87
N VAL A 375 0.41 9.54 -4.81
CA VAL A 375 -0.68 8.61 -5.14
C VAL A 375 -1.65 8.47 -3.96
N LEU A 376 -2.95 8.55 -4.25
CA LEU A 376 -4.01 8.23 -3.29
C LEU A 376 -4.29 6.74 -3.27
N ILE A 377 -4.49 6.22 -2.06
CA ILE A 377 -4.86 4.83 -1.85
C ILE A 377 -6.22 4.78 -1.14
N ASN A 378 -7.17 4.06 -1.75
CA ASN A 378 -8.50 3.80 -1.21
C ASN A 378 -8.64 2.31 -0.91
N TYR A 379 -9.15 1.98 0.28
CA TYR A 379 -9.51 0.61 0.66
C TYR A 379 -10.99 0.55 1.09
N GLY A 380 -11.49 -0.66 1.29
CA GLY A 380 -12.87 -0.90 1.74
C GLY A 380 -13.33 0.02 2.90
N PRO A 381 -12.56 0.18 4.00
CA PRO A 381 -12.95 1.07 5.09
C PRO A 381 -13.09 2.55 4.69
N GLU A 382 -12.29 3.05 3.74
CA GLU A 382 -12.41 4.41 3.22
C GLU A 382 -13.58 4.56 2.26
N MET A 383 -13.84 3.53 1.46
CA MET A 383 -14.86 3.53 0.41
C MET A 383 -16.27 3.46 0.98
N LYS A 384 -16.49 2.58 1.98
CA LYS A 384 -17.81 2.35 2.59
C LYS A 384 -18.51 3.63 3.10
N PRO A 385 -17.84 4.58 3.78
CA PRO A 385 -18.44 5.82 4.26
C PRO A 385 -18.42 6.96 3.23
N LEU A 386 -17.98 6.74 1.98
CA LEU A 386 -18.06 7.78 0.94
C LEU A 386 -19.53 8.21 0.76
N PRO A 387 -19.84 9.51 0.76
CA PRO A 387 -21.18 9.98 0.44
C PRO A 387 -21.46 9.73 -1.05
N ILE A 388 -22.56 9.04 -1.34
CA ILE A 388 -23.10 8.86 -2.70
C ILE A 388 -24.55 9.34 -2.72
N ILE A 389 -24.97 9.96 -3.82
CA ILE A 389 -26.36 10.35 -4.02
C ILE A 389 -27.20 9.07 -4.09
N ASN A 390 -28.26 9.02 -3.30
CA ASN A 390 -29.18 7.90 -3.25
C ASN A 390 -29.78 7.63 -4.63
N LEU A 391 -29.52 6.46 -5.21
CA LEU A 391 -29.96 6.11 -6.55
C LEU A 391 -31.48 6.07 -6.70
N GLY A 392 -32.21 5.86 -5.58
CA GLY A 392 -33.68 5.88 -5.56
C GLY A 392 -34.30 7.27 -5.66
N ALA A 393 -33.51 8.34 -5.54
CA ALA A 393 -34.01 9.72 -5.56
C ALA A 393 -34.26 10.26 -6.99
N PHE A 394 -33.85 9.54 -8.04
CA PHE A 394 -33.89 10.07 -9.40
C PHE A 394 -35.23 9.87 -10.10
N SER A 395 -35.69 10.92 -10.78
CA SER A 395 -36.79 10.81 -11.73
C SER A 395 -36.40 9.99 -12.97
N LYS A 396 -37.40 9.43 -13.67
CA LYS A 396 -37.18 8.73 -14.95
C LYS A 396 -36.47 9.58 -16.01
N SER A 397 -36.66 10.90 -15.98
CA SER A 397 -36.00 11.84 -16.88
C SER A 397 -34.50 11.96 -16.56
N GLN A 398 -34.16 12.16 -15.28
CA GLN A 398 -32.77 12.23 -14.82
C GLN A 398 -32.01 10.93 -15.10
N ILE A 399 -32.62 9.77 -14.88
CA ILE A 399 -32.03 8.46 -15.21
C ILE A 399 -31.64 8.41 -16.69
N LYS A 400 -32.57 8.76 -17.60
CA LYS A 400 -32.30 8.76 -19.05
C LYS A 400 -31.19 9.74 -19.44
N LYS A 401 -31.16 10.94 -18.84
CA LYS A 401 -30.09 11.93 -19.09
C LYS A 401 -28.73 11.39 -18.65
N LEU A 402 -28.63 10.87 -17.42
CA LEU A 402 -27.38 10.30 -16.88
C LEU A 402 -26.86 9.14 -17.73
N GLU A 403 -27.74 8.23 -18.16
CA GLU A 403 -27.35 7.12 -19.04
C GLU A 403 -26.87 7.60 -20.41
N LYS A 404 -27.55 8.59 -21.00
CA LYS A 404 -27.17 9.17 -22.29
C LYS A 404 -25.79 9.83 -22.20
N THR A 405 -25.55 10.63 -21.16
CA THR A 405 -24.27 11.32 -21.00
C THR A 405 -23.14 10.35 -20.66
N PHE A 406 -23.41 9.32 -19.87
CA PHE A 406 -22.45 8.24 -19.64
C PHE A 406 -22.02 7.58 -20.96
N ASN A 407 -22.95 7.29 -21.86
CA ASN A 407 -22.63 6.70 -23.16
C ASN A 407 -21.75 7.60 -24.04
N LYS A 408 -21.91 8.93 -23.94
CA LYS A 408 -21.05 9.90 -24.63
C LYS A 408 -19.64 9.86 -24.03
N LEU A 409 -19.55 9.96 -22.71
CA LEU A 409 -18.29 9.94 -21.97
C LEU A 409 -17.51 8.62 -22.19
N SER A 410 -18.20 7.50 -22.38
CA SER A 410 -17.57 6.20 -22.63
C SER A 410 -16.95 6.05 -24.02
N GLN A 411 -17.23 6.96 -24.98
CA GLN A 411 -16.67 6.90 -26.33
C GLN A 411 -15.21 7.34 -26.42
N ARG A 412 -14.64 7.89 -25.34
CA ARG A 412 -13.25 8.36 -25.31
C ARG A 412 -12.53 7.90 -24.04
N PRO A 413 -11.19 7.93 -24.04
CA PRO A 413 -10.42 7.83 -22.81
C PRO A 413 -10.77 8.94 -21.83
N ILE A 414 -10.61 8.65 -20.53
CA ILE A 414 -10.66 9.66 -19.48
C ILE A 414 -9.24 10.17 -19.24
N ASP A 415 -9.04 11.46 -19.47
CA ASP A 415 -7.72 12.09 -19.36
C ASP A 415 -7.45 12.55 -17.92
N SER A 416 -6.33 13.23 -17.70
CA SER A 416 -6.05 13.81 -16.39
C SER A 416 -7.08 14.88 -16.02
N VAL A 417 -7.30 15.11 -14.71
CA VAL A 417 -8.14 16.21 -14.21
C VAL A 417 -7.80 17.54 -14.88
N PHE A 418 -6.51 17.82 -15.08
CA PHE A 418 -6.06 19.06 -15.70
C PHE A 418 -6.46 19.19 -17.18
N GLU A 419 -6.51 18.07 -17.91
CA GLU A 419 -6.93 18.01 -19.32
C GLU A 419 -8.46 17.94 -19.46
N GLU A 420 -9.16 17.30 -18.52
CA GLU A 420 -10.64 17.25 -18.50
C GLU A 420 -11.26 18.63 -18.23
N ILE A 421 -10.61 19.42 -17.37
CA ILE A 421 -11.04 20.78 -16.96
C ILE A 421 -10.36 21.87 -17.80
N ASP A 422 -9.27 21.52 -18.50
CA ASP A 422 -8.39 22.44 -19.24
C ASP A 422 -7.81 23.58 -18.36
N ALA A 423 -7.28 23.19 -17.19
CA ALA A 423 -6.68 24.12 -16.25
C ALA A 423 -5.61 23.44 -15.38
N ASN A 424 -4.45 24.10 -15.19
CA ASN A 424 -3.39 23.63 -14.30
C ASN A 424 -3.36 24.39 -12.96
N ILE A 425 -4.14 25.46 -12.83
CA ILE A 425 -4.34 26.24 -11.60
C ILE A 425 -5.80 26.68 -11.50
N PRO A 426 -6.33 26.93 -10.28
CA PRO A 426 -7.71 27.36 -10.08
C PRO A 426 -8.10 28.60 -10.88
N GLU A 427 -7.18 29.56 -11.04
CA GLU A 427 -7.45 30.83 -11.71
C GLU A 427 -7.65 30.69 -13.23
N GLN A 428 -7.25 29.55 -13.82
CA GLN A 428 -7.43 29.25 -15.25
C GLN A 428 -8.77 28.57 -15.58
N VAL A 429 -9.48 28.09 -14.56
CA VAL A 429 -10.70 27.31 -14.72
C VAL A 429 -11.80 28.17 -15.33
N SER A 430 -12.45 27.64 -16.37
CA SER A 430 -13.62 28.24 -17.00
C SER A 430 -14.60 27.17 -17.48
N LEU A 431 -15.91 27.41 -17.35
CA LEU A 431 -16.94 26.42 -17.66
C LEU A 431 -16.97 26.02 -19.14
N ASP A 432 -16.63 26.94 -20.04
CA ASP A 432 -16.59 26.74 -21.50
C ASP A 432 -15.41 25.88 -21.96
N LYS A 433 -14.38 25.74 -21.13
CA LYS A 433 -13.19 24.94 -21.45
C LYS A 433 -13.26 23.50 -20.94
N VAL A 434 -14.12 23.23 -19.96
CA VAL A 434 -14.38 21.86 -19.48
C VAL A 434 -14.90 21.04 -20.66
N LYS A 435 -14.38 19.82 -20.84
CA LYS A 435 -14.78 18.97 -21.97
C LYS A 435 -16.31 18.83 -22.05
N PRO A 436 -16.93 18.93 -23.24
CA PRO A 436 -18.38 19.06 -23.34
C PRO A 436 -19.17 17.92 -22.71
N ASP A 437 -18.72 16.68 -22.85
CA ASP A 437 -19.37 15.50 -22.27
C ASP A 437 -19.25 15.44 -20.74
N ARG A 438 -18.11 15.88 -20.20
CA ARG A 438 -17.87 16.07 -18.77
C ARG A 438 -18.79 17.15 -18.22
N ARG A 439 -18.81 18.32 -18.88
CA ARG A 439 -19.62 19.47 -18.48
C ARG A 439 -21.11 19.12 -18.45
N GLU A 440 -21.61 18.41 -19.47
CA GLU A 440 -23.00 17.93 -19.53
C GLU A 440 -23.33 16.99 -18.36
N LEU A 441 -22.42 16.08 -18.00
CA LEU A 441 -22.64 15.17 -16.86
C LEU A 441 -22.68 15.96 -15.55
N ASP A 442 -21.72 16.86 -15.37
CA ASP A 442 -21.59 17.68 -14.19
C ASP A 442 -22.77 18.65 -14.05
N GLU A 443 -23.31 19.21 -15.12
CA GLU A 443 -24.50 20.07 -15.08
C GLU A 443 -25.73 19.33 -14.55
N ILE A 444 -25.90 18.06 -14.95
CA ILE A 444 -26.98 17.21 -14.45
C ILE A 444 -26.76 16.91 -12.96
N VAL A 445 -25.56 16.49 -12.57
CA VAL A 445 -25.28 16.06 -11.19
C VAL A 445 -25.21 17.24 -10.23
N MET A 446 -24.51 18.31 -10.60
CA MET A 446 -24.30 19.49 -9.78
C MET A 446 -25.50 20.44 -9.84
N GLY A 447 -25.98 20.76 -11.05
CA GLY A 447 -27.06 21.72 -11.26
C GLY A 447 -28.43 21.10 -11.02
N GLU A 448 -28.85 20.16 -11.86
CA GLU A 448 -30.22 19.62 -11.82
C GLU A 448 -30.53 18.80 -10.56
N ILE A 449 -29.56 18.03 -10.06
CA ILE A 449 -29.76 17.11 -8.92
C ILE A 449 -29.43 17.79 -7.58
N LEU A 450 -28.27 18.46 -7.48
CA LEU A 450 -27.80 19.06 -6.23
C LEU A 450 -28.17 20.56 -6.09
N GLY A 451 -28.66 21.20 -7.15
CA GLY A 451 -29.06 22.61 -7.10
C GLY A 451 -27.89 23.58 -6.96
N LEU A 452 -26.71 23.25 -7.49
CA LEU A 452 -25.57 24.17 -7.53
C LEU A 452 -25.72 25.20 -8.65
N THR A 453 -25.45 26.47 -8.34
CA THR A 453 -25.37 27.54 -9.36
C THR A 453 -24.14 27.36 -10.25
N GLU A 454 -24.05 28.10 -11.36
CA GLU A 454 -22.87 28.04 -12.22
C GLU A 454 -21.60 28.50 -11.51
N GLU A 455 -21.70 29.48 -10.61
CA GLU A 455 -20.58 29.94 -9.79
C GLU A 455 -20.13 28.84 -8.82
N GLU A 456 -21.07 28.17 -8.16
CA GLU A 456 -20.76 27.04 -7.28
C GLU A 456 -20.14 25.87 -8.07
N GLN A 457 -20.62 25.59 -9.28
CA GLN A 457 -20.03 24.58 -10.17
C GLN A 457 -18.60 24.94 -10.57
N LEU A 458 -18.34 26.22 -10.90
CA LEU A 458 -16.99 26.72 -11.18
C LEU A 458 -16.06 26.49 -9.98
N GLU A 459 -16.53 26.75 -8.76
CA GLU A 459 -15.76 26.49 -7.54
C GLU A 459 -15.47 25.00 -7.31
N VAL A 460 -16.35 24.08 -7.73
CA VAL A 460 -16.05 22.63 -7.70
C VAL A 460 -14.86 22.30 -8.60
N TYR A 461 -14.84 22.83 -9.83
CA TYR A 461 -13.72 22.59 -10.75
C TYR A 461 -12.40 23.15 -10.21
N LYS A 462 -12.42 24.39 -9.68
CA LYS A 462 -11.26 25.02 -9.02
C LYS A 462 -10.75 24.18 -7.85
N ALA A 463 -11.65 23.74 -6.99
CA ALA A 463 -11.35 22.88 -5.85
C ALA A 463 -10.63 21.59 -6.27
N VAL A 464 -11.13 20.90 -7.31
CA VAL A 464 -10.53 19.65 -7.78
C VAL A 464 -9.13 19.89 -8.34
N VAL A 465 -8.93 20.93 -9.16
CA VAL A 465 -7.61 21.30 -9.69
C VAL A 465 -6.63 21.61 -8.56
N ASP A 466 -7.05 22.43 -7.59
CA ASP A 466 -6.23 22.82 -6.44
C ASP A 466 -5.81 21.63 -5.58
N LEU A 467 -6.77 20.77 -5.21
CA LEU A 467 -6.51 19.61 -4.35
C LEU A 467 -5.51 18.64 -5.01
N VAL A 468 -5.76 18.26 -6.27
CA VAL A 468 -4.90 17.33 -7.01
C VAL A 468 -3.51 17.93 -7.19
N LYS A 469 -3.40 19.21 -7.57
CA LYS A 469 -2.11 19.89 -7.72
C LYS A 469 -1.35 19.94 -6.41
N SER A 470 -2.00 20.36 -5.34
CA SER A 470 -1.40 20.50 -4.00
C SER A 470 -0.87 19.18 -3.48
N ARG A 471 -1.61 18.08 -3.69
CA ARG A 471 -1.16 16.72 -3.36
C ARG A 471 0.13 16.36 -4.10
N LEU A 472 0.22 16.67 -5.39
CA LEU A 472 1.41 16.41 -6.21
C LEU A 472 2.61 17.27 -5.80
N GLU A 473 2.40 18.55 -5.52
CA GLU A 473 3.46 19.46 -5.08
C GLU A 473 4.01 19.08 -3.70
N LYS A 474 3.15 18.77 -2.73
CA LYS A 474 3.54 18.25 -1.42
C LYS A 474 4.28 16.90 -1.49
N ALA A 475 4.03 16.11 -2.53
CA ALA A 475 4.80 14.89 -2.79
C ALA A 475 6.20 15.20 -3.33
N ARG A 476 6.33 16.22 -4.19
CA ARG A 476 7.61 16.69 -4.77
C ARG A 476 8.46 17.47 -3.77
N SER A 477 7.87 18.05 -2.72
CA SER A 477 8.58 18.82 -1.70
C SER A 477 9.57 17.99 -0.88
N VAL A 478 9.50 16.65 -0.96
CA VAL A 478 10.47 15.76 -0.33
C VAL A 478 11.53 15.40 -1.36
N PRO A 479 12.84 15.60 -1.06
CA PRO A 479 13.91 15.12 -1.92
C PRO A 479 13.67 13.65 -2.21
N LYS A 480 13.67 13.24 -3.49
CA LYS A 480 13.59 11.83 -3.86
C LYS A 480 14.61 11.11 -2.97
N GLN A 481 14.15 10.25 -2.06
CA GLN A 481 15.05 9.31 -1.42
C GLN A 481 15.69 8.57 -2.59
N ALA A 482 16.97 8.87 -2.88
CA ALA A 482 17.76 8.04 -3.76
C ALA A 482 17.48 6.63 -3.27
N LYS A 483 16.91 5.78 -4.14
CA LYS A 483 16.58 4.37 -3.87
C LYS A 483 17.59 3.92 -2.84
N ARG A 484 17.19 3.58 -1.61
CA ARG A 484 18.12 3.12 -0.57
C ARG A 484 19.04 2.12 -1.26
N LYS A 485 20.24 2.55 -1.65
CA LYS A 485 21.25 1.65 -2.19
C LYS A 485 21.37 0.69 -1.03
N ARG A 486 21.05 -0.59 -1.28
CA ARG A 486 21.34 -1.63 -0.28
C ARG A 486 22.77 -1.35 0.13
N VAL A 487 22.93 -0.90 1.37
CA VAL A 487 24.23 -0.56 1.88
C VAL A 487 24.99 -1.88 1.83
N ASP A 488 26.01 -1.94 0.99
CA ASP A 488 26.80 -3.15 0.83
C ASP A 488 27.65 -3.32 2.09
N ILE A 489 27.13 -4.14 3.00
CA ILE A 489 27.77 -4.46 4.28
C ILE A 489 29.15 -5.09 4.04
N GLY A 490 29.31 -5.86 2.95
CA GLY A 490 30.58 -6.49 2.60
C GLY A 490 31.63 -5.47 2.17
N ALA A 491 31.26 -4.51 1.32
CA ALA A 491 32.16 -3.44 0.90
C ALA A 491 32.55 -2.50 2.06
N LEU A 492 31.62 -2.22 2.98
CA LEU A 492 31.92 -1.47 4.20
C LEU A 492 32.88 -2.21 5.12
N ALA A 493 32.68 -3.51 5.30
CA ALA A 493 33.58 -4.34 6.10
C ALA A 493 35.00 -4.37 5.50
N GLU A 494 35.13 -4.49 4.18
CA GLU A 494 36.43 -4.39 3.48
C GLU A 494 37.11 -3.04 3.68
N SER A 495 36.36 -1.94 3.60
CA SER A 495 36.90 -0.61 3.86
C SER A 495 37.42 -0.47 5.29
N ILE A 496 36.74 -1.06 6.27
CA ILE A 496 37.15 -1.02 7.67
C ILE A 496 38.40 -1.88 7.88
N LEU A 497 38.49 -3.05 7.25
CA LEU A 497 39.66 -3.93 7.34
C LEU A 497 40.94 -3.30 6.76
N ARG A 498 40.81 -2.38 5.80
CA ARG A 498 41.97 -1.63 5.27
C ARG A 498 42.50 -0.54 6.21
N GLU A 499 41.68 -0.10 7.15
CA GLU A 499 41.93 1.05 8.01
C GLU A 499 42.28 0.63 9.44
N ILE A 500 42.08 -0.65 9.78
CA ILE A 500 42.40 -1.22 11.08
C ILE A 500 43.64 -2.08 10.93
N ASP A 501 44.63 -1.85 11.79
CA ASP A 501 45.82 -2.67 11.86
C ASP A 501 45.49 -4.02 12.50
N THR A 502 45.63 -5.10 11.73
CA THR A 502 45.44 -6.49 12.18
C THR A 502 46.77 -7.20 12.42
N SER A 503 47.91 -6.52 12.32
CA SER A 503 49.25 -7.14 12.39
C SER A 503 49.56 -7.75 13.77
N ASP A 504 48.93 -7.24 14.83
CA ASP A 504 49.03 -7.77 16.19
C ASP A 504 48.35 -9.14 16.38
N LEU A 505 47.45 -9.55 15.48
CA LEU A 505 46.74 -10.83 15.55
C LEU A 505 47.45 -11.88 14.69
N LYS A 506 48.34 -12.64 15.31
CA LYS A 506 49.07 -13.73 14.65
C LYS A 506 48.16 -14.94 14.37
N LYS A 507 48.61 -15.88 13.54
CA LYS A 507 47.86 -17.09 13.22
C LYS A 507 47.82 -18.03 14.42
N PHE A 508 46.64 -18.23 14.95
CA PHE A 508 46.41 -19.20 16.01
C PHE A 508 46.07 -20.58 15.43
N PRO A 509 46.60 -21.69 15.96
CA PRO A 509 47.54 -21.75 17.09
C PRO A 509 49.02 -21.59 16.74
N ASP A 510 49.41 -21.81 15.48
CA ASP A 510 50.79 -22.10 15.07
C ASP A 510 51.82 -21.04 15.47
N ASP A 511 51.49 -19.75 15.37
CA ASP A 511 52.41 -18.65 15.69
C ASP A 511 52.59 -18.42 17.20
N TYR A 512 51.86 -19.17 18.04
CA TYR A 512 51.86 -19.06 19.50
C TYR A 512 52.49 -20.27 20.21
N ILE A 513 52.91 -21.29 19.46
CA ILE A 513 53.39 -22.59 19.99
C ILE A 513 54.75 -23.02 19.42
N GLU A 514 55.55 -22.08 18.93
CA GLU A 514 56.85 -22.36 18.34
C GLU A 514 57.81 -22.99 19.38
N GLY A 515 58.31 -24.19 19.08
CA GLY A 515 59.21 -24.95 19.96
C GLY A 515 58.52 -25.87 20.98
N GLU A 516 57.19 -25.91 21.02
CA GLU A 516 56.43 -26.73 21.97
C GLU A 516 56.16 -28.15 21.45
N GLU A 517 56.26 -29.15 22.34
CA GLU A 517 55.87 -30.52 22.00
C GLU A 517 54.34 -30.64 22.00
N CYS A 518 53.74 -30.95 20.85
CA CYS A 518 52.29 -30.88 20.66
C CYS A 518 51.67 -32.26 20.38
N ARG A 519 50.42 -32.45 20.81
CA ARG A 519 49.51 -33.49 20.30
C ARG A 519 48.61 -32.90 19.21
N GLU A 520 48.13 -33.72 18.30
CA GLU A 520 47.24 -33.29 17.22
C GLU A 520 45.83 -33.87 17.39
N ILE A 521 44.83 -33.06 17.09
CA ILE A 521 43.43 -33.47 17.00
C ILE A 521 42.83 -33.01 15.67
N GLU A 522 41.90 -33.80 15.12
CA GLU A 522 41.06 -33.40 14.00
C GLU A 522 39.68 -32.98 14.51
N VAL A 523 39.14 -31.91 13.94
CA VAL A 523 37.86 -31.33 14.34
C VAL A 523 36.97 -31.08 13.11
N PRO A 524 35.65 -31.28 13.22
CA PRO A 524 34.74 -31.03 12.10
C PRO A 524 34.61 -29.53 11.81
N GLU A 525 34.20 -29.20 10.59
CA GLU A 525 33.86 -27.81 10.25
C GLU A 525 32.57 -27.38 10.95
N GLY A 526 32.60 -26.21 11.59
CA GLY A 526 31.44 -25.64 12.23
C GLY A 526 31.79 -24.53 13.21
N LYS A 527 30.76 -23.93 13.79
CA LYS A 527 30.94 -22.90 14.81
C LYS A 527 31.29 -23.56 16.14
N PRO A 528 32.43 -23.23 16.77
CA PRO A 528 32.80 -23.79 18.07
C PRO A 528 32.05 -23.07 19.19
N GLU A 529 31.68 -23.82 20.23
CA GLU A 529 31.16 -23.31 21.49
C GLU A 529 31.83 -24.04 22.65
N ALA A 530 32.72 -23.35 23.38
CA ALA A 530 33.35 -23.90 24.59
C ALA A 530 32.37 -23.89 25.77
N GLY A 531 32.29 -24.99 26.50
CA GLY A 531 31.36 -25.17 27.61
C GLY A 531 31.94 -26.04 28.73
N SER A 532 31.18 -26.16 29.81
CA SER A 532 31.48 -27.05 30.92
C SER A 532 30.19 -27.65 31.47
N ASP A 533 30.20 -28.93 31.80
CA ASP A 533 29.11 -29.62 32.50
C ASP A 533 29.65 -30.51 33.64
N LEU A 534 28.78 -31.35 34.21
CA LEU A 534 29.14 -32.24 35.31
C LEU A 534 30.21 -33.29 34.93
N HIS A 535 30.49 -33.48 33.65
CA HIS A 535 31.46 -34.46 33.13
C HIS A 535 32.80 -33.84 32.73
N GLY A 536 32.93 -32.51 32.73
CA GLY A 536 34.18 -31.82 32.43
C GLY A 536 34.00 -30.62 31.49
N PHE A 537 35.11 -30.21 30.86
CA PHE A 537 35.14 -29.14 29.89
C PHE A 537 35.04 -29.71 28.48
N PHE A 538 34.34 -29.04 27.58
CA PHE A 538 34.18 -29.52 26.21
C PHE A 538 34.09 -28.38 25.20
N VAL A 539 34.32 -28.69 23.93
CA VAL A 539 33.98 -27.82 22.79
C VAL A 539 32.96 -28.52 21.90
N LYS A 540 31.83 -27.87 21.67
CA LYS A 540 30.81 -28.34 20.74
C LYS A 540 31.00 -27.69 19.38
N ILE A 541 31.02 -28.51 18.32
CA ILE A 541 31.14 -28.06 16.93
C ILE A 541 30.11 -28.81 16.10
N GLY A 542 29.02 -28.13 15.73
CA GLY A 542 27.86 -28.79 15.12
C GLY A 542 27.26 -29.84 16.06
N ASP A 543 27.17 -31.09 15.58
CA ASP A 543 26.69 -32.24 16.37
C ASP A 543 27.82 -32.98 17.12
N SER A 544 29.08 -32.56 16.91
CA SER A 544 30.24 -33.19 17.56
C SER A 544 30.61 -32.50 18.86
N ARG A 545 31.05 -33.29 19.85
CA ARG A 545 31.50 -32.83 21.16
C ARG A 545 32.90 -33.36 21.43
N ILE A 546 33.82 -32.47 21.75
CA ILE A 546 35.22 -32.76 22.03
C ILE A 546 35.46 -32.50 23.52
N GLU A 547 35.82 -33.53 24.28
CA GLU A 547 36.16 -33.40 25.70
C GLU A 547 37.57 -32.80 25.88
N CYS A 548 37.72 -31.92 26.85
CA CYS A 548 38.93 -31.16 27.14
C CYS A 548 39.38 -31.39 28.59
N GLY A 549 40.69 -31.43 28.83
CA GLY A 549 41.25 -31.63 30.17
C GLY A 549 41.09 -30.42 31.08
N SER A 550 40.97 -29.22 30.51
CA SER A 550 40.76 -27.98 31.26
C SER A 550 39.96 -26.92 30.48
N GLN A 551 39.49 -25.91 31.19
CA GLN A 551 38.80 -24.76 30.59
C GLN A 551 39.69 -24.00 29.60
N VAL A 552 41.00 -23.95 29.87
CA VAL A 552 41.98 -23.25 29.05
C VAL A 552 42.17 -24.01 27.73
N GLU A 553 42.22 -25.33 27.78
CA GLU A 553 42.25 -26.18 26.59
C GLU A 553 40.97 -26.05 25.74
N ALA A 554 39.79 -25.98 26.37
CA ALA A 554 38.54 -25.77 25.64
C ALA A 554 38.54 -24.41 24.89
N LYS A 555 39.03 -23.34 25.52
CA LYS A 555 39.20 -22.04 24.86
C LYS A 555 40.25 -22.06 23.74
N TYR A 556 41.33 -22.81 23.93
CA TYR A 556 42.37 -22.99 22.92
C TYR A 556 41.78 -23.63 21.65
N ILE A 557 41.02 -24.71 21.80
CA ILE A 557 40.37 -25.40 20.68
C ILE A 557 39.33 -24.47 20.03
N GLU A 558 38.53 -23.74 20.81
CA GLU A 558 37.59 -22.74 20.28
C GLU A 558 38.28 -21.71 19.38
N TYR A 559 39.40 -21.12 19.83
CA TYR A 559 40.15 -20.14 19.03
C TYR A 559 40.80 -20.77 17.80
N ALA A 560 41.34 -21.98 17.89
CA ALA A 560 41.89 -22.66 16.73
C ALA A 560 40.83 -22.96 15.66
N VAL A 561 39.65 -23.43 16.06
CA VAL A 561 38.52 -23.66 15.14
C VAL A 561 38.03 -22.34 14.55
N MET A 562 37.89 -21.28 15.37
CA MET A 562 37.55 -19.95 14.87
C MET A 562 38.52 -19.52 13.76
N ASN A 563 39.83 -19.73 13.90
CA ASN A 563 40.78 -19.36 12.84
C ASN A 563 40.79 -20.30 11.61
N GLY A 564 39.85 -21.25 11.52
CA GLY A 564 39.65 -22.13 10.38
C GLY A 564 40.57 -23.34 10.36
N ASN A 565 41.06 -23.79 11.52
CA ASN A 565 41.92 -24.96 11.61
C ASN A 565 41.06 -26.23 11.81
N ALA A 566 41.07 -27.12 10.82
CA ALA A 566 40.47 -28.47 10.91
C ALA A 566 41.40 -29.48 11.60
N ARG A 567 42.71 -29.17 11.65
CA ARG A 567 43.74 -29.93 12.38
C ARG A 567 44.40 -29.00 13.38
N ILE A 568 44.34 -29.34 14.66
CA ILE A 568 44.78 -28.45 15.74
C ILE A 568 45.95 -29.10 16.48
N ARG A 569 47.08 -28.40 16.53
CA ARG A 569 48.24 -28.76 17.36
C ARG A 569 48.05 -28.15 18.74
N ILE A 570 48.03 -28.98 19.78
CA ILE A 570 47.84 -28.58 21.18
C ILE A 570 49.11 -28.92 21.96
N PRO A 571 49.81 -27.95 22.58
CA PRO A 571 50.95 -28.21 23.44
C PRO A 571 50.64 -29.21 24.56
N LYS A 572 51.60 -30.07 24.91
CA LYS A 572 51.48 -30.96 26.06
C LYS A 572 51.63 -30.21 27.40
N ASP A 573 52.32 -29.06 27.40
CA ASP A 573 52.44 -28.18 28.58
C ASP A 573 51.23 -27.24 28.67
N GLU A 574 50.48 -27.35 29.76
CA GLU A 574 49.32 -26.51 30.05
C GLU A 574 49.70 -25.02 30.20
N ARG A 575 50.94 -24.71 30.61
CA ARG A 575 51.44 -23.32 30.67
C ARG A 575 51.56 -22.71 29.28
N ALA A 576 52.01 -23.48 28.29
CA ALA A 576 52.09 -23.05 26.90
C ALA A 576 50.68 -22.81 26.31
N ILE A 577 49.72 -23.70 26.58
CA ILE A 577 48.30 -23.52 26.19
C ILE A 577 47.76 -22.21 26.80
N LYS A 578 47.99 -21.99 28.09
CA LYS A 578 47.52 -20.79 28.80
C LYS A 578 48.12 -19.51 28.23
N ASN A 579 49.43 -19.47 28.01
CA ASN A 579 50.11 -18.32 27.42
C ASN A 579 49.60 -18.01 26.01
N ALA A 580 49.38 -19.03 25.18
CA ALA A 580 48.83 -18.86 23.84
C ALA A 580 47.41 -18.26 23.87
N VAL A 581 46.53 -18.81 24.73
CA VAL A 581 45.16 -18.30 24.90
C VAL A 581 45.17 -16.85 25.40
N GLU A 582 45.98 -16.52 26.41
CA GLU A 582 46.04 -15.17 26.98
C GLU A 582 46.58 -14.13 25.98
N CYS A 583 47.64 -14.48 25.25
CA CYS A 583 48.22 -13.62 24.22
C CYS A 583 47.23 -13.37 23.06
N TYR A 584 46.55 -14.42 22.59
CA TYR A 584 45.54 -14.29 21.54
C TYR A 584 44.31 -13.51 22.01
N ASP A 585 43.81 -13.79 23.22
CA ASP A 585 42.65 -13.12 23.79
C ASP A 585 42.90 -11.62 23.96
N SER A 586 44.08 -11.23 24.43
CA SER A 586 44.48 -9.83 24.55
C SER A 586 44.51 -9.11 23.19
N ALA A 587 45.14 -9.72 22.18
CA ALA A 587 45.22 -9.17 20.83
C ALA A 587 43.83 -9.07 20.17
N PHE A 588 43.01 -10.11 20.30
CA PHE A 588 41.66 -10.15 19.73
C PHE A 588 40.72 -9.14 20.39
N ASN A 589 40.78 -8.98 21.71
CA ASN A 589 39.97 -7.99 22.44
C ASN A 589 40.38 -6.55 22.12
N LYS A 590 41.68 -6.27 21.94
CA LYS A 590 42.18 -4.98 21.45
C LYS A 590 41.61 -4.67 20.07
N LEU A 591 41.69 -5.61 19.14
CA LEU A 591 41.17 -5.47 17.79
C LEU A 591 39.65 -5.22 17.76
N LYS A 592 38.88 -5.98 18.56
CA LYS A 592 37.42 -5.78 18.69
C LYS A 592 37.07 -4.38 19.19
N LYS A 593 37.87 -3.83 20.12
CA LYS A 593 37.70 -2.48 20.63
C LYS A 593 38.00 -1.43 19.55
N ASP A 594 39.05 -1.62 18.76
CA ASP A 594 39.42 -0.72 17.68
C ASP A 594 38.37 -0.70 16.56
N VAL A 595 37.83 -1.88 16.19
CA VAL A 595 36.67 -2.01 15.28
C VAL A 595 35.46 -1.23 15.81
N SER A 596 35.14 -1.34 17.10
CA SER A 596 33.99 -0.62 17.65
C SER A 596 34.20 0.90 17.73
N ILE A 597 35.42 1.35 18.05
CA ILE A 597 35.77 2.77 18.05
C ILE A 597 35.64 3.35 16.63
N TYR A 598 36.20 2.66 15.63
CA TYR A 598 36.19 3.11 14.25
C TYR A 598 34.75 3.15 13.69
N THR A 599 33.97 2.09 13.89
CA THR A 599 32.60 2.02 13.38
C THR A 599 31.64 2.98 14.08
N ARG A 600 31.86 3.34 15.36
CA ARG A 600 31.09 4.41 16.03
C ARG A 600 31.37 5.79 15.44
N LYS A 601 32.60 6.04 14.98
CA LYS A 601 32.97 7.30 14.33
C LYS A 601 32.40 7.40 12.91
N THR A 602 32.34 6.28 12.18
CA THR A 602 32.00 6.26 10.75
C THR A 602 30.54 5.87 10.45
N ILE A 603 29.87 5.11 11.32
CA ILE A 603 28.50 4.59 11.10
C ILE A 603 27.55 5.11 12.18
N LYS A 604 26.67 6.05 11.80
CA LYS A 604 25.65 6.65 12.71
C LYS A 604 24.50 5.71 13.07
N ASN A 605 24.18 4.73 12.22
CA ASN A 605 23.05 3.81 12.45
C ASN A 605 23.48 2.60 13.29
N ASN A 606 22.93 2.47 14.49
CA ASN A 606 23.29 1.39 15.43
C ASN A 606 23.08 -0.03 14.86
N LYS A 607 21.94 -0.30 14.20
CA LYS A 607 21.65 -1.63 13.63
C LYS A 607 22.55 -1.98 12.44
N LEU A 608 22.96 -0.99 11.65
CA LEU A 608 23.91 -1.20 10.56
C LEU A 608 25.31 -1.42 11.12
N ARG A 609 25.70 -0.66 12.15
CA ARG A 609 26.98 -0.79 12.83
C ARG A 609 27.19 -2.20 13.37
N GLU A 610 26.23 -2.73 14.12
CA GLU A 610 26.29 -4.09 14.68
C GLU A 610 26.47 -5.15 13.58
N LYS A 611 25.78 -4.99 12.44
CA LYS A 611 25.91 -5.92 11.31
C LYS A 611 27.28 -5.84 10.64
N VAL A 612 27.83 -4.63 10.50
CA VAL A 612 29.15 -4.43 9.89
C VAL A 612 30.25 -4.92 10.82
N GLU A 613 30.19 -4.60 12.12
CA GLU A 613 31.12 -5.11 13.14
C GLU A 613 31.15 -6.65 13.14
N ALA A 614 29.99 -7.30 13.07
CA ALA A 614 29.90 -8.75 12.98
C ALA A 614 30.58 -9.31 11.71
N VAL A 615 30.39 -8.69 10.54
CA VAL A 615 31.02 -9.15 9.29
C VAL A 615 32.53 -8.91 9.30
N VAL A 616 33.01 -7.79 9.86
CA VAL A 616 34.44 -7.50 10.01
C VAL A 616 35.11 -8.56 10.89
N LEU A 617 34.52 -8.86 12.05
CA LEU A 617 35.06 -9.87 12.97
C LEU A 617 35.10 -11.26 12.32
N ARG A 618 34.03 -11.68 11.62
CA ARG A 618 34.03 -12.98 10.91
C ARG A 618 35.11 -13.08 9.84
N LYS A 619 35.41 -11.98 9.14
CA LYS A 619 36.48 -11.96 8.12
C LYS A 619 37.86 -12.07 8.75
N ILE A 620 38.06 -11.51 9.93
CA ILE A 620 39.29 -11.64 10.71
C ILE A 620 39.45 -13.08 11.22
N THR A 621 38.37 -13.65 11.76
CA THR A 621 38.39 -14.98 12.39
C THR A 621 37.82 -16.06 11.48
N LYS A 622 38.02 -16.03 10.15
CA LYS A 622 37.58 -17.03 9.13
C LYS A 622 36.20 -17.74 9.30
N HIS A 623 35.29 -17.24 10.14
CA HIS A 623 34.00 -17.84 10.54
C HIS A 623 33.03 -16.76 10.99
#